data_AF-A0A8T3YBP6-F1
#
_entry.id   AF-A0A8T3YBP6-F1
#
_cell.length_a   1.000
_cell.length_b   1.000
_cell.length_c   1.000
_cell.angle_alpha   90.00
_cell.angle_beta   90.00
_cell.angle_gamma   90.00
#
_symmetry.space_group_name_H-M   'P 1'
#
loop_
_entity.id
_entity.type
_entity.pdbx_description
1 polymer ?
#
loop_
_entity_poly.entity_id
_entity_poly.type
_entity_poly.pdbx_seq_one_letter_code
_entity_poly.pdbx_strand_id
1 'polypeptide(L)'
;MRNVDYPPIWQISPEVKDTARVVEGLLRPTLVRQYCGGNERQYLDATVPFRERQLPSLLSIASPHNLRRKIVLDLGCGSRYARDADTYTSFEPWLSRALHALDIHVIGVDIANLDGEYFDHHSIDLFLPDSLGFIPDESIGMVYAIGLFDSPALKENYGHDAGRQLRDHILPQLERIVKPDGIFMYERTGTQMLKSA
;
A
#
# COMPACT_ATOMS: atom_id res chain seq x y z
N MET A 1 -10.82 2.36 -20.03
CA MET A 1 -10.25 1.44 -19.04
C MET A 1 -9.87 0.15 -19.74
N ARG A 2 -8.60 -0.27 -19.67
CA ARG A 2 -8.18 -1.61 -20.09
C ARG A 2 -7.84 -2.39 -18.82
N ASN A 3 -8.48 -3.54 -18.63
CA ASN A 3 -8.01 -4.52 -17.66
C ASN A 3 -6.71 -5.10 -18.21
N VAL A 4 -5.62 -4.93 -17.46
CA VAL A 4 -4.39 -5.67 -17.72
C VAL A 4 -4.45 -6.86 -16.77
N ASP A 5 -4.59 -8.06 -17.32
CA ASP A 5 -4.59 -9.28 -16.52
C ASP A 5 -3.18 -9.53 -16.00
N TYR A 6 -2.91 -9.05 -14.78
CA TYR A 6 -1.77 -9.50 -14.01
C TYR A 6 -2.12 -10.82 -13.32
N PRO A 7 -1.16 -11.74 -13.18
CA PRO A 7 -1.40 -13.01 -12.52
C PRO A 7 -1.98 -12.74 -11.13
N PRO A 8 -3.02 -13.48 -10.70
CA PRO A 8 -3.54 -13.43 -9.34
C PRO A 8 -2.38 -13.49 -8.33
N ILE A 9 -2.50 -12.87 -7.16
CA ILE A 9 -1.43 -12.88 -6.13
C ILE A 9 -0.98 -14.31 -5.76
N TRP A 10 -1.85 -15.31 -5.95
CA TRP A 10 -1.57 -16.73 -5.76
C TRP A 10 -0.68 -17.37 -6.85
N GLN A 11 -0.54 -16.72 -8.01
CA GLN A 11 0.30 -17.11 -9.14
C GLN A 11 1.61 -16.30 -9.23
N ILE A 12 1.97 -15.53 -8.19
CA ILE A 12 3.28 -14.87 -8.13
C ILE A 12 4.37 -15.94 -8.26
N SER A 13 5.21 -15.78 -9.27
CA SER A 13 6.23 -16.77 -9.63
C SER A 13 7.25 -16.93 -8.50
N PRO A 14 7.88 -18.11 -8.37
CA PRO A 14 8.94 -18.34 -7.39
C PRO A 14 10.05 -17.27 -7.46
N GLU A 15 10.41 -16.83 -8.66
CA GLU A 15 11.46 -15.83 -8.88
C GLU A 15 11.10 -14.46 -8.27
N VAL A 16 9.83 -14.04 -8.37
CA VAL A 16 9.36 -12.79 -7.75
C VAL A 16 9.37 -12.91 -6.22
N LYS A 17 8.98 -14.08 -5.68
CA LYS A 17 9.03 -14.34 -4.23
C LYS A 17 10.47 -14.33 -3.72
N ASP A 18 11.40 -14.91 -4.47
CA ASP A 18 12.82 -14.92 -4.10
C ASP A 18 13.42 -13.51 -4.19
N THR A 19 13.05 -12.72 -5.20
CA THR A 19 13.41 -11.31 -5.28
C THR A 19 12.89 -10.52 -4.07
N ALA A 20 11.63 -10.72 -3.70
CA ALA A 20 11.04 -10.06 -2.53
C ALA A 20 11.76 -10.45 -1.23
N ARG A 21 12.16 -11.72 -1.07
CA ARG A 21 12.95 -12.18 0.08
C ARG A 21 14.34 -11.53 0.13
N VAL A 22 15.00 -11.41 -1.02
CA VAL A 22 16.31 -10.74 -1.10
C VAL A 22 16.18 -9.26 -0.73
N VAL A 23 15.20 -8.56 -1.30
CA VAL A 23 14.92 -7.15 -0.98
C VAL A 23 14.61 -6.99 0.51
N GLU A 24 13.73 -7.82 1.06
CA GLU A 24 13.40 -7.80 2.49
C GLU A 24 14.64 -8.04 3.37
N GLY A 25 15.49 -9.01 3.02
CA GLY A 25 16.73 -9.29 3.75
C GLY A 25 17.68 -8.10 3.78
N LEU A 26 17.73 -7.30 2.71
CA LEU A 26 18.53 -6.07 2.64
C LEU A 26 17.94 -4.95 3.49
N LEU A 27 16.62 -4.85 3.57
CA LEU A 27 15.91 -3.80 4.32
C LEU A 27 15.81 -4.10 5.81
N ARG A 28 15.79 -5.38 6.18
CA ARG A 28 15.54 -5.85 7.55
C ARG A 28 16.37 -5.14 8.61
N PRO A 29 17.71 -4.99 8.50
CA PRO A 29 18.50 -4.35 9.56
C PRO A 29 18.06 -2.90 9.82
N THR A 30 17.69 -2.17 8.77
CA THR A 30 17.19 -0.78 8.85
C THR A 30 15.82 -0.75 9.50
N LEU A 31 14.88 -1.58 9.01
CA LEU A 31 13.50 -1.60 9.51
C LEU A 31 13.42 -2.06 10.97
N VAL A 32 14.18 -3.07 11.35
CA VAL A 32 14.27 -3.56 12.74
C VAL A 32 14.80 -2.47 13.67
N ARG A 33 15.83 -1.73 13.25
CA ARG A 33 16.42 -0.66 14.06
C ARG A 33 15.45 0.52 14.22
N GLN A 34 14.83 0.96 13.13
CA GLN A 34 13.99 2.15 13.12
C GLN A 34 12.64 1.92 13.80
N TYR A 35 12.00 0.76 13.60
CA TYR A 35 10.61 0.56 13.99
C TYR A 35 10.42 -0.47 15.09
N CYS A 36 11.36 -1.40 15.28
CA CYS A 36 11.27 -2.44 16.31
C CYS A 36 12.29 -2.26 17.45
N GLY A 37 13.00 -1.12 17.51
CA GLY A 37 14.00 -0.85 18.56
C GLY A 37 15.12 -1.89 18.62
N GLY A 38 15.40 -2.59 17.51
CA GLY A 38 16.38 -3.68 17.46
C GLY A 38 15.80 -5.09 17.68
N ASN A 39 14.50 -5.24 17.96
CA ASN A 39 13.87 -6.55 18.20
C ASN A 39 13.50 -7.26 16.88
N GLU A 40 14.36 -8.17 16.42
CA GLU A 40 14.12 -8.94 15.20
C GLU A 40 12.89 -9.85 15.27
N ARG A 41 12.57 -10.41 16.43
CA ARG A 41 11.42 -11.31 16.58
C ARG A 41 10.12 -10.55 16.36
N GLN A 42 9.99 -9.38 16.98
CA GLN A 42 8.85 -8.49 16.77
C GLN A 42 8.68 -8.14 15.28
N TYR A 43 9.78 -7.86 14.58
CA TYR A 43 9.75 -7.60 13.14
C TYR A 43 9.27 -8.83 12.34
N LEU A 44 9.79 -10.02 12.63
CA LEU A 44 9.42 -11.23 11.88
C LEU A 44 7.94 -11.60 12.03
N ASP A 45 7.39 -11.40 13.23
CA ASP A 45 5.98 -11.65 13.53
C ASP A 45 5.07 -10.57 12.90
N ALA A 46 5.51 -9.31 12.92
CA ALA A 46 4.77 -8.17 12.36
C ALA A 46 4.71 -8.18 10.82
N THR A 47 5.75 -8.65 10.16
CA THR A 47 5.92 -8.40 8.72
C THR A 47 5.36 -9.49 7.82
N VAL A 48 4.77 -10.57 8.34
CA VAL A 48 4.27 -11.68 7.52
C VAL A 48 3.37 -11.21 6.35
N PRO A 49 2.36 -10.33 6.55
CA PRO A 49 1.57 -9.81 5.43
C PRO A 49 2.39 -9.07 4.39
N PHE A 50 3.36 -8.26 4.83
CA PHE A 50 4.25 -7.50 3.97
C PHE A 50 5.16 -8.42 3.13
N ARG A 51 5.84 -9.36 3.79
CA ARG A 51 6.83 -10.25 3.15
C ARG A 51 6.20 -11.20 2.15
N GLU A 52 5.03 -11.73 2.49
CA GLU A 52 4.43 -12.82 1.73
C GLU A 52 3.42 -12.33 0.69
N ARG A 53 2.92 -11.10 0.84
CA ARG A 53 1.84 -10.60 -0.02
C ARG A 53 2.14 -9.23 -0.63
N GLN A 54 2.36 -8.20 0.19
CA GLN A 54 2.39 -6.83 -0.32
C GLN A 54 3.59 -6.58 -1.25
N LEU A 55 4.81 -6.84 -0.77
CA LEU A 55 6.03 -6.62 -1.54
C LEU A 55 6.10 -7.51 -2.80
N PRO A 56 5.82 -8.83 -2.73
CA PRO A 56 5.76 -9.66 -3.94
C PRO A 56 4.72 -9.18 -4.97
N SER A 57 3.55 -8.70 -4.53
CA SER A 57 2.51 -8.20 -5.45
C SER A 57 2.95 -6.94 -6.16
N LEU A 58 3.67 -6.05 -5.47
CA LEU A 58 4.19 -4.84 -6.10
C LEU A 58 5.29 -5.19 -7.13
N LEU A 59 6.19 -6.11 -6.76
CA LEU A 59 7.32 -6.51 -7.58
C LEU A 59 6.93 -7.35 -8.81
N SER A 60 5.75 -7.99 -8.80
CA SER A 60 5.23 -8.70 -9.98
C SER A 60 4.78 -7.76 -11.10
N ILE A 61 4.52 -6.48 -10.78
CA ILE A 61 3.97 -5.48 -11.69
C ILE A 61 5.03 -4.44 -12.07
N ALA A 62 5.90 -4.08 -11.13
CA ALA A 62 6.95 -3.10 -11.35
C ALA A 62 8.26 -3.52 -10.68
N SER A 63 9.35 -3.50 -11.44
CA SER A 63 10.68 -3.67 -10.86
C SER A 63 11.03 -2.49 -9.94
N PRO A 64 11.93 -2.68 -8.96
CA PRO A 64 12.36 -1.58 -8.08
C PRO A 64 12.87 -0.34 -8.85
N HIS A 65 13.54 -0.56 -9.98
CA HIS A 65 14.02 0.51 -10.84
C HIS A 65 12.89 1.32 -11.49
N ASN A 66 11.78 0.66 -11.83
CA ASN A 66 10.59 1.34 -12.35
C ASN A 66 9.90 2.14 -11.23
N LEU A 67 9.76 1.53 -10.05
CA LEU A 67 9.13 2.17 -8.89
C LEU A 67 9.85 3.43 -8.44
N ARG A 68 11.20 3.46 -8.44
CA ARG A 68 11.99 4.66 -8.07
C ARG A 68 11.72 5.89 -8.95
N ARG A 69 11.08 5.73 -10.11
CA ARG A 69 10.71 6.82 -11.02
C ARG A 69 9.26 7.28 -10.86
N LYS A 70 8.51 6.66 -9.95
CA LYS A 70 7.09 6.90 -9.72
C LYS A 70 6.88 7.36 -8.28
N ILE A 71 5.83 8.16 -8.08
CA ILE A 71 5.24 8.37 -6.76
C ILE A 71 4.23 7.24 -6.55
N VAL A 72 4.37 6.53 -5.43
CA VAL A 72 3.49 5.43 -5.02
C VAL A 72 2.53 5.94 -3.94
N LEU A 73 1.23 5.78 -4.14
CA LEU A 73 0.20 6.08 -3.14
C LEU A 73 -0.24 4.77 -2.49
N ASP A 74 -0.09 4.64 -1.18
CA ASP A 74 -0.49 3.46 -0.38
C ASP A 74 -1.73 3.82 0.45
N LEU A 75 -2.91 3.37 0.01
CA LEU A 75 -4.20 3.68 0.64
C LEU A 75 -4.61 2.59 1.64
N GLY A 76 -5.00 3.00 2.84
CA GLY A 76 -5.24 2.09 3.94
C GLY A 76 -3.96 1.39 4.37
N CYS A 77 -2.85 2.14 4.42
CA CYS A 77 -1.52 1.58 4.65
C CYS A 77 -1.34 1.01 6.06
N GLY A 78 -2.25 1.34 6.99
CA GLY A 78 -2.19 0.91 8.37
C GLY A 78 -1.31 1.81 9.25
N SER A 79 -1.27 1.54 10.55
CA SER A 79 -0.70 2.47 11.54
C SER A 79 -0.16 1.75 12.77
N ARG A 80 0.88 2.34 13.38
CA ARG A 80 1.42 1.93 14.69
C ARG A 80 0.52 2.31 15.87
N TYR A 81 -0.50 3.14 15.66
CA TYR A 81 -1.40 3.67 16.70
C TYR A 81 -2.84 3.19 16.52
N ALA A 82 -3.09 2.22 15.63
CA ALA A 82 -4.39 1.56 15.57
C ALA A 82 -4.77 1.03 16.96
N ARG A 83 -6.07 1.02 17.32
CA ARG A 83 -6.54 0.50 18.63
C ARG A 83 -6.08 -0.93 18.92
N ASP A 84 -5.69 -1.66 17.88
CA ASP A 84 -5.15 -3.02 17.98
C ASP A 84 -3.62 -3.10 17.89
N ALA A 85 -2.86 -1.99 17.93
CA ALA A 85 -1.41 -1.98 17.74
C ALA A 85 -0.63 -2.76 18.82
N ASP A 86 -1.20 -2.88 20.03
CA ASP A 86 -0.65 -3.75 21.08
C ASP A 86 -0.87 -5.25 20.78
N THR A 87 -1.74 -5.59 19.81
CA THR A 87 -2.15 -6.97 19.49
C THR A 87 -1.77 -7.40 18.07
N TYR A 88 -1.65 -6.47 17.11
CA TYR A 88 -1.44 -6.77 15.69
C TYR A 88 -0.50 -5.75 15.01
N THR A 89 0.80 -5.87 15.28
CA THR A 89 1.89 -5.23 14.52
C THR A 89 1.86 -5.56 13.01
N SER A 90 1.03 -6.51 12.60
CA SER A 90 0.75 -6.88 11.22
C SER A 90 -0.04 -5.86 10.41
N PHE A 91 -0.64 -4.85 11.05
CA PHE A 91 -1.33 -3.74 10.40
C PHE A 91 -0.52 -2.43 10.42
N GLU A 92 0.76 -2.49 10.73
CA GLU A 92 1.65 -1.34 10.56
C GLU A 92 1.99 -1.11 9.07
N PRO A 93 2.40 0.11 8.68
CA PRO A 93 2.63 0.51 7.28
C PRO A 93 3.94 -0.03 6.71
N TRP A 94 4.16 -1.34 6.82
CA TRP A 94 5.39 -2.02 6.42
C TRP A 94 5.72 -1.86 4.94
N LEU A 95 4.72 -1.84 4.06
CA LEU A 95 4.94 -1.59 2.63
C LEU A 95 5.51 -0.18 2.42
N SER A 96 4.84 0.85 2.94
CA SER A 96 5.31 2.24 2.87
C SER A 96 6.70 2.40 3.46
N ARG A 97 6.98 1.85 4.65
CA ARG A 97 8.32 1.88 5.26
C ARG A 97 9.39 1.24 4.38
N ALA A 98 9.07 0.10 3.75
CA ALA A 98 10.00 -0.59 2.86
C ALA A 98 10.28 0.21 1.58
N LEU A 99 9.25 0.80 0.98
CA LEU A 99 9.41 1.65 -0.21
C LEU A 99 10.26 2.88 0.10
N HIS A 100 9.99 3.54 1.23
CA HIS A 100 10.79 4.65 1.70
C HIS A 100 12.26 4.25 1.93
N ALA A 101 12.51 3.11 2.57
CA ALA A 101 13.86 2.59 2.77
C ALA A 101 14.59 2.20 1.47
N LEU A 102 13.85 2.06 0.36
CA LEU A 102 14.39 1.90 -0.99
C LEU A 102 14.46 3.23 -1.77
N ASP A 103 14.38 4.38 -1.10
CA ASP A 103 14.29 5.72 -1.69
C ASP A 103 13.20 5.83 -2.79
N ILE A 104 12.12 5.06 -2.66
CA ILE A 104 10.94 5.19 -3.50
C ILE A 104 10.03 6.20 -2.80
N HIS A 105 9.62 7.24 -3.53
CA HIS A 105 8.69 8.23 -3.00
C HIS A 105 7.32 7.59 -2.82
N VAL A 106 6.96 7.36 -1.56
CA VAL A 106 5.66 6.83 -1.16
C VAL A 106 4.90 7.87 -0.35
N ILE A 107 3.61 7.98 -0.63
CA ILE A 107 2.62 8.75 0.13
C ILE A 107 1.69 7.73 0.77
N GLY A 108 1.71 7.60 2.09
CA GLY A 108 0.82 6.71 2.83
C GLY A 108 -0.41 7.44 3.35
N VAL A 109 -1.60 6.86 3.18
CA VAL A 109 -2.86 7.42 3.68
C VAL A 109 -3.62 6.37 4.48
N ASP A 110 -4.02 6.71 5.69
CA ASP A 110 -4.88 5.89 6.54
C ASP A 110 -5.77 6.79 7.41
N ILE A 111 -6.87 6.26 7.95
CA ILE A 111 -7.68 7.00 8.92
C ILE A 111 -7.03 7.03 10.30
N ALA A 112 -6.20 6.03 10.62
CA ALA A 112 -5.45 5.95 11.86
C ALA A 112 -4.28 6.95 11.88
N ASN A 113 -3.75 7.22 13.08
CA ASN A 113 -2.66 8.16 13.26
C ASN A 113 -1.35 7.62 12.62
N LEU A 114 -0.73 8.39 11.73
CA LEU A 114 0.55 8.05 11.09
C LEU A 114 1.74 8.86 11.64
N ASP A 115 1.53 9.66 12.69
CA ASP A 115 2.58 10.49 13.29
C ASP A 115 3.83 9.66 13.64
N GLY A 116 5.01 10.18 13.29
CA GLY A 116 6.29 9.52 13.58
C GLY A 116 6.74 8.50 12.54
N GLU A 117 5.97 8.30 11.45
CA GLU A 117 6.48 7.66 10.25
C GLU A 117 7.47 8.58 9.50
N TYR A 118 8.49 7.99 8.88
CA TYR A 118 9.55 8.73 8.19
C TYR A 118 9.26 9.02 6.70
N PHE A 119 8.18 8.44 6.17
CA PHE A 119 7.71 8.65 4.80
C PHE A 119 6.64 9.75 4.76
N ASP A 120 6.27 10.24 3.58
CA ASP A 120 5.21 11.24 3.42
C ASP A 120 3.84 10.61 3.75
N HIS A 121 3.14 11.16 4.74
CA HIS A 121 1.96 10.50 5.30
C HIS A 121 0.85 11.47 5.65
N HIS A 122 -0.39 10.99 5.52
CA HIS A 122 -1.58 11.76 5.84
C HIS A 122 -2.61 10.89 6.57
N SER A 123 -3.01 11.32 7.77
CA SER A 123 -4.12 10.71 8.50
C SER A 123 -5.45 11.33 8.06
N ILE A 124 -6.15 10.68 7.13
CA ILE A 124 -7.36 11.19 6.48
C ILE A 124 -8.43 10.10 6.40
N ASP A 125 -9.67 10.45 6.75
CA ASP A 125 -10.83 9.60 6.44
C ASP A 125 -11.15 9.68 4.94
N LEU A 126 -10.94 8.56 4.25
CA LEU A 126 -11.16 8.46 2.80
C LEU A 126 -12.63 8.62 2.39
N PHE A 127 -13.61 8.50 3.30
CA PHE A 127 -15.02 8.79 3.04
C PHE A 127 -15.32 10.30 2.96
N LEU A 128 -14.40 11.16 3.40
CA LEU A 128 -14.62 12.60 3.29
C LEU A 128 -14.63 13.02 1.82
N PRO A 129 -15.47 14.00 1.44
CA PRO A 129 -15.38 14.64 0.14
C PRO A 129 -13.98 15.22 -0.06
N ASP A 130 -13.41 15.03 -1.25
CA ASP A 130 -12.08 15.54 -1.62
C ASP A 130 -10.95 15.08 -0.66
N SER A 131 -11.06 13.87 -0.12
CA SER A 131 -10.05 13.26 0.75
C SER A 131 -8.66 13.13 0.11
N LEU A 132 -8.58 13.16 -1.23
CA LEU A 132 -7.31 13.18 -1.99
C LEU A 132 -7.04 14.56 -2.65
N GLY A 133 -7.74 15.62 -2.24
CA GLY A 133 -7.63 16.97 -2.80
C GLY A 133 -6.25 17.61 -2.68
N PHE A 134 -5.48 17.21 -1.68
CA PHE A 134 -4.10 17.67 -1.48
C PHE A 134 -3.12 17.10 -2.52
N ILE A 135 -3.49 16.02 -3.21
CA ILE A 135 -2.65 15.39 -4.23
C ILE A 135 -2.89 16.09 -5.58
N PRO A 136 -1.83 16.59 -6.24
CA PRO A 136 -1.96 17.21 -7.55
C PRO A 136 -2.46 16.25 -8.63
N ASP A 137 -3.17 16.79 -9.61
CA ASP A 137 -3.62 16.06 -10.80
C ASP A 137 -2.44 15.37 -11.50
N GLU A 138 -2.67 14.15 -11.98
CA GLU A 138 -1.72 13.35 -12.78
C GLU A 138 -0.30 13.26 -12.19
N SER A 139 -0.18 13.22 -10.87
CA SER A 139 1.10 13.14 -10.17
C SER A 139 1.46 11.71 -9.75
N ILE A 140 0.46 10.86 -9.52
CA ILE A 140 0.64 9.50 -8.99
C ILE A 140 0.93 8.50 -10.10
N GLY A 141 2.05 7.80 -9.97
CA GLY A 141 2.46 6.77 -10.94
C GLY A 141 1.94 5.38 -10.61
N MET A 142 1.63 5.12 -9.34
CA MET A 142 1.07 3.86 -8.87
C MET A 142 0.24 4.06 -7.61
N VAL A 143 -0.89 3.37 -7.53
CA VAL A 143 -1.76 3.32 -6.35
C VAL A 143 -1.84 1.87 -5.88
N TYR A 144 -1.54 1.66 -4.60
CA TYR A 144 -1.72 0.40 -3.90
C TYR A 144 -2.86 0.55 -2.90
N ALA A 145 -3.92 -0.23 -3.05
CA ALA A 145 -5.11 -0.24 -2.20
C ALA A 145 -5.62 -1.68 -1.98
N ILE A 146 -4.73 -2.68 -2.11
CA ILE A 146 -5.10 -4.07 -1.91
C ILE A 146 -5.43 -4.28 -0.44
N GLY A 147 -6.63 -4.82 -0.17
CA GLY A 147 -7.09 -5.04 1.20
C GLY A 147 -7.93 -3.89 1.76
N LEU A 148 -7.96 -2.73 1.08
CA LEU A 148 -8.70 -1.56 1.56
C LEU A 148 -10.21 -1.83 1.54
N PHE A 149 -10.75 -2.17 0.37
CA PHE A 149 -12.20 -2.27 0.16
C PHE A 149 -12.84 -3.49 0.83
N ASP A 150 -12.06 -4.52 1.16
CA ASP A 150 -12.51 -5.73 1.86
C ASP A 150 -12.06 -5.77 3.33
N SER A 151 -11.44 -4.70 3.84
CA SER A 151 -10.96 -4.61 5.22
C SER A 151 -12.07 -4.89 6.23
N PRO A 152 -11.84 -5.78 7.22
CA PRO A 152 -12.77 -5.98 8.33
C PRO A 152 -13.07 -4.69 9.09
N ALA A 153 -12.04 -3.88 9.38
CA ALA A 153 -12.19 -2.61 10.09
C ALA A 153 -13.07 -1.61 9.32
N LEU A 154 -13.01 -1.62 7.98
CA LEU A 154 -13.88 -0.82 7.15
C LEU A 154 -15.35 -1.22 7.34
N LYS A 155 -15.63 -2.53 7.36
CA LYS A 155 -16.99 -3.07 7.55
C LYS A 155 -17.53 -2.83 8.95
N GLU A 156 -16.67 -2.94 9.95
CA GLU A 156 -17.02 -2.71 11.35
C GLU A 156 -17.41 -1.24 11.61
N ASN A 157 -16.67 -0.30 11.01
CA ASN A 157 -16.91 1.13 11.22
C ASN A 157 -18.04 1.71 10.37
N TYR A 158 -18.21 1.23 9.12
CA TYR A 158 -19.10 1.86 8.14
C TYR A 158 -20.18 0.92 7.58
N GLY A 159 -20.24 -0.33 8.06
CA GLY A 159 -21.25 -1.32 7.68
C GLY A 159 -20.88 -2.20 6.50
N HIS A 160 -21.76 -3.15 6.18
CA HIS A 160 -21.48 -4.25 5.24
C HIS A 160 -21.11 -3.77 3.82
N ASP A 161 -21.72 -2.70 3.34
CA ASP A 161 -21.54 -2.19 1.97
C ASP A 161 -20.42 -1.13 1.86
N ALA A 162 -19.72 -0.84 2.95
CA ALA A 162 -18.70 0.20 3.04
C ALA A 162 -17.61 0.08 1.97
N GLY A 163 -17.17 -1.14 1.64
CA GLY A 163 -16.19 -1.39 0.59
C GLY A 163 -16.60 -0.87 -0.78
N ARG A 164 -17.86 -1.12 -1.15
CA ARG A 164 -18.42 -0.64 -2.43
C ARG A 164 -18.58 0.87 -2.41
N GLN A 165 -19.13 1.41 -1.32
CA GLN A 165 -19.35 2.85 -1.18
C GLN A 165 -18.05 3.64 -1.22
N LEU A 166 -17.02 3.17 -0.50
CA LEU A 166 -15.69 3.78 -0.51
C LEU A 166 -15.07 3.73 -1.90
N ARG A 167 -15.18 2.60 -2.60
CA ARG A 167 -14.66 2.47 -3.96
C ARG A 167 -15.34 3.47 -4.89
N ASP A 168 -16.67 3.52 -4.88
CA ASP A 168 -17.44 4.40 -5.77
C ASP A 168 -17.15 5.88 -5.46
N HIS A 169 -16.85 6.21 -4.19
CA HIS A 169 -16.46 7.55 -3.74
C HIS A 169 -15.02 7.94 -4.12
N ILE A 170 -14.07 7.02 -3.99
CA ILE A 170 -12.64 7.33 -4.18
C ILE A 170 -12.20 7.22 -5.64
N LEU A 171 -12.88 6.41 -6.46
CA LEU A 171 -12.48 6.14 -7.83
C LEU A 171 -12.37 7.42 -8.71
N PRO A 172 -13.33 8.37 -8.68
CA PRO A 172 -13.18 9.62 -9.44
C PRO A 172 -11.98 10.48 -9.00
N GLN A 173 -11.65 10.45 -7.70
CA GLN A 173 -10.49 11.16 -7.17
C GLN A 173 -9.19 10.49 -7.61
N LEU A 174 -9.15 9.15 -7.62
CA LEU A 174 -8.03 8.36 -8.15
C LEU A 174 -7.81 8.63 -9.64
N GLU A 175 -8.88 8.66 -10.43
CA GLU A 175 -8.80 9.00 -11.86
C GLU A 175 -8.20 10.39 -12.08
N ARG A 176 -8.51 11.37 -11.22
CA ARG A 176 -7.91 12.71 -11.31
C ARG A 176 -6.39 12.68 -11.05
N ILE A 177 -5.95 12.06 -9.96
CA ILE A 177 -4.57 12.16 -9.48
C ILE A 177 -3.60 11.19 -10.17
N VAL A 178 -4.11 10.10 -10.75
CA VAL A 178 -3.27 9.10 -11.40
C VAL A 178 -2.90 9.53 -12.81
N LYS A 179 -1.61 9.33 -13.15
CA LYS A 179 -1.05 9.58 -14.48
C LYS A 179 -1.77 8.77 -15.57
N PRO A 180 -1.76 9.21 -16.82
CA PRO A 180 -2.29 8.43 -17.95
C PRO A 180 -1.73 7.01 -18.05
N ASP A 181 -0.46 6.81 -17.71
CA ASP A 181 0.24 5.51 -17.66
C ASP A 181 0.33 4.92 -16.25
N GLY A 182 -0.45 5.47 -15.32
CA GLY A 182 -0.44 5.08 -13.92
C GLY A 182 -1.19 3.76 -13.67
N ILE A 183 -0.75 3.06 -12.64
CA ILE A 183 -1.25 1.73 -12.29
C ILE A 183 -2.09 1.81 -11.01
N PHE A 184 -3.28 1.23 -11.00
CA PHE A 184 -4.10 1.09 -9.80
C PHE A 184 -4.29 -0.38 -9.42
N MET A 185 -3.80 -0.74 -8.24
CA MET A 185 -3.88 -2.09 -7.66
C MET A 185 -4.84 -2.06 -6.47
N TYR A 186 -5.95 -2.77 -6.53
CA TYR A 186 -6.94 -2.72 -5.44
C TYR A 186 -7.67 -4.04 -5.15
N GLU A 187 -7.54 -5.03 -6.02
CA GLU A 187 -8.10 -6.36 -5.80
C GLU A 187 -7.00 -7.41 -5.83
N ARG A 188 -7.22 -8.53 -5.12
CA ARG A 188 -6.26 -9.65 -5.10
C ARG A 188 -6.09 -10.36 -6.44
N THR A 189 -6.96 -10.04 -7.39
CA THR A 189 -7.05 -10.66 -8.72
C THR A 189 -7.08 -9.62 -9.84
N GLY A 190 -6.94 -8.32 -9.53
CA GLY A 190 -7.16 -7.25 -10.50
C GLY A 190 -6.19 -6.09 -10.33
N THR A 191 -5.56 -5.72 -11.44
CA THR A 191 -4.84 -4.45 -11.61
C THR A 191 -5.49 -3.72 -12.77
N GLN A 192 -5.74 -2.42 -12.61
CA GLN A 192 -6.39 -1.62 -13.64
C GLN A 192 -5.52 -0.43 -14.04
N MET A 193 -5.45 -0.21 -15.34
CA MET A 193 -5.02 1.08 -15.88
C MET A 193 -6.25 2.01 -15.84
N LEU A 194 -6.18 3.06 -15.01
CA LEU A 194 -7.31 3.99 -14.84
C LEU A 194 -7.57 4.81 -16.10
N LYS A 195 -6.50 5.13 -16.85
CA LYS A 195 -6.58 5.90 -18.09
C LYS A 195 -6.01 5.09 -19.25
N SER A 196 -6.60 5.29 -20.43
CA SER A 196 -6.05 4.75 -21.69
C SER A 196 -5.18 5.84 -22.29
N ALA A 197 -3.92 5.52 -22.62
CA ALA A 197 -3.10 6.40 -23.45
C ALA A 197 -3.73 6.60 -24.84
#